data_AF-A0A7S2C412-F1
#
_entry.id   AF-A0A7S2C412-F1
#
_cell.length_a   1.000
_cell.length_b   1.000
_cell.length_c   1.000
_cell.angle_alpha   90.00
_cell.angle_beta   90.00
_cell.angle_gamma   90.00
#
_symmetry.space_group_name_H-M   'P 1'
#
loop_
_entity.id
_entity.type
_entity.pdbx_description
1 polymer ?
#
loop_
_entity_poly.entity_id
_entity_poly.type
_entity_poly.pdbx_seq_one_letter_code
_entity_poly.pdbx_strand_id
1 'polypeptide(L)'
;KRGLEEEGGVESAGLPRGTGVDLVVALHACGALSDVALAQAVRHGAGFVVCPCCFCANGYLTLPCDGTIVSTTTGPTTATGTTLSPAAWLGMGEEEHRALIQVADLQGDHSAASRAAHTVCASRAEAAIAHWGERWGKGQLTAGIHTEGQSPGGSSAMSVSEKRRSTQSQGPPLVVSIRQFPMKFSKRNLCLVGVPMEMAQEQLVSTERQ
;
A
#
# COMPACT_ATOMS: atom_id res chain seq x y z
N LYS A 1 -18.06 -21.42 -47.89
CA LYS A 1 -18.57 -20.20 -47.21
C LYS A 1 -19.05 -20.59 -45.81
N ARG A 2 -18.16 -20.53 -44.83
CA ARG A 2 -18.51 -20.56 -43.40
C ARG A 2 -17.75 -19.39 -42.79
N GLY A 3 -18.50 -18.40 -42.31
CA GLY A 3 -17.96 -17.21 -41.67
C GLY A 3 -17.52 -17.59 -40.25
N LEU A 4 -16.30 -17.21 -39.91
CA LEU A 4 -15.80 -17.23 -38.55
C LEU A 4 -16.30 -15.93 -37.91
N GLU A 5 -17.19 -16.05 -36.93
CA GLU A 5 -17.65 -14.93 -36.12
C GLU A 5 -16.52 -14.58 -35.14
N GLU A 6 -15.98 -13.38 -35.26
CA GLU A 6 -15.00 -12.83 -34.32
C GLU A 6 -15.68 -12.63 -32.96
N GLU A 7 -15.25 -13.39 -31.96
CA GLU A 7 -15.65 -13.15 -30.58
C GLU A 7 -15.03 -11.83 -30.11
N GLY A 8 -15.87 -10.80 -29.99
CA GLY A 8 -15.50 -9.50 -29.47
C GLY A 8 -14.97 -9.63 -28.04
N GLY A 9 -13.67 -9.38 -27.88
CA GLY A 9 -13.03 -9.29 -26.58
C GLY A 9 -13.74 -8.23 -25.75
N VAL A 10 -14.29 -8.65 -24.61
CA VAL A 10 -14.86 -7.74 -23.61
C VAL A 10 -13.69 -6.90 -23.09
N GLU A 11 -13.52 -5.70 -23.64
CA GLU A 11 -12.68 -4.68 -23.04
C GLU A 11 -13.17 -4.52 -21.61
N SER A 12 -12.33 -4.91 -20.65
CA SER A 12 -12.51 -4.64 -19.24
C SER A 12 -12.52 -3.13 -19.07
N ALA A 13 -13.66 -2.51 -19.32
CA ALA A 13 -13.93 -1.12 -19.03
C ALA A 13 -13.59 -0.93 -17.56
N GLY A 14 -12.46 -0.26 -17.29
CA GLY A 14 -11.97 -0.02 -15.95
C GLY A 14 -13.14 0.47 -15.10
N LEU A 15 -13.41 -0.23 -13.99
CA LEU A 15 -14.48 0.12 -13.07
C LEU A 15 -14.42 1.64 -12.84
N PRO A 16 -15.50 2.39 -13.10
CA PRO A 16 -15.49 3.83 -12.92
C PRO A 16 -14.99 4.15 -11.52
N ARG A 17 -14.02 5.07 -11.40
CA ARG A 17 -13.60 5.65 -10.13
C ARG A 17 -14.86 6.19 -9.44
N GLY A 18 -15.42 5.47 -8.47
CA GLY A 18 -16.70 5.93 -7.90
C GLY A 18 -17.62 4.90 -7.24
N THR A 19 -17.10 3.93 -6.48
CA THR A 19 -17.95 3.20 -5.53
C THR A 19 -17.43 3.31 -4.09
N GLY A 20 -17.35 4.55 -3.60
CA GLY A 20 -17.83 4.89 -2.26
C GLY A 20 -16.83 4.95 -1.09
N VAL A 21 -15.52 4.75 -1.30
CA VAL A 21 -14.54 4.84 -0.21
C VAL A 21 -13.46 5.84 -0.56
N ASP A 22 -13.51 7.01 0.07
CA ASP A 22 -12.49 8.06 -0.08
C ASP A 22 -11.34 7.89 0.91
N LEU A 23 -11.62 7.31 2.07
CA LEU A 23 -10.69 7.17 3.18
C LEU A 23 -10.90 5.86 3.94
N VAL A 24 -9.81 5.14 4.18
CA VAL A 24 -9.76 3.99 5.09
C VAL A 24 -9.06 4.38 6.38
N VAL A 25 -9.76 4.31 7.50
CA VAL A 25 -9.19 4.54 8.84
C VAL A 25 -9.19 3.23 9.62
N ALA A 26 -8.03 2.82 10.09
CA ALA A 26 -7.88 1.61 10.90
C ALA A 26 -7.07 1.93 12.17
N LEU A 27 -7.78 2.09 13.28
CA LEU A 27 -7.19 2.32 14.60
C LEU A 27 -7.01 0.97 15.30
N HIS A 28 -5.87 0.81 15.98
CA HIS A 28 -5.52 -0.46 16.62
C HIS A 28 -5.61 -1.66 15.64
N ALA A 29 -5.08 -1.47 14.42
CA ALA A 29 -5.07 -2.49 13.37
C ALA A 29 -4.00 -3.55 13.65
N CYS A 30 -4.26 -4.44 14.60
CA CYS A 30 -3.25 -5.38 15.09
C CYS A 30 -2.97 -6.52 14.08
N GLY A 31 -1.69 -6.73 13.80
CA GLY A 31 -1.12 -7.76 12.94
C GLY A 31 -1.65 -7.67 11.52
N ALA A 32 -2.20 -8.77 10.99
CA ALA A 32 -2.66 -8.83 9.60
C ALA A 32 -3.85 -7.90 9.28
N LEU A 33 -4.56 -7.37 10.29
CA LEU A 33 -5.62 -6.39 10.07
C LEU A 33 -5.10 -5.08 9.44
N SER A 34 -3.85 -4.69 9.75
CA SER A 34 -3.21 -3.56 9.08
C SER A 34 -3.07 -3.82 7.59
N ASP A 35 -2.64 -5.03 7.23
CA ASP A 35 -2.38 -5.42 5.85
C ASP A 35 -3.71 -5.47 5.07
N VAL A 36 -4.77 -6.04 5.66
CA VAL A 36 -6.13 -6.03 5.09
C VAL A 36 -6.65 -4.61 4.87
N ALA A 37 -6.47 -3.69 5.83
CA ALA A 37 -6.91 -2.31 5.69
C ALA A 37 -6.19 -1.60 4.53
N LEU A 38 -4.88 -1.80 4.40
CA LEU A 38 -4.10 -1.25 3.29
C LEU A 38 -4.53 -1.82 1.95
N ALA A 39 -4.73 -3.14 1.85
CA ALA A 39 -5.20 -3.76 0.62
C ALA A 39 -6.58 -3.25 0.21
N GLN A 40 -7.49 -3.00 1.16
CA GLN A 40 -8.78 -2.37 0.85
C GLN A 40 -8.61 -0.93 0.36
N ALA A 41 -7.76 -0.13 1.02
CA ALA A 41 -7.49 1.24 0.56
C ALA A 41 -6.93 1.26 -0.87
N VAL A 42 -5.95 0.41 -1.16
CA VAL A 42 -5.37 0.26 -2.50
C VAL A 42 -6.42 -0.21 -3.51
N ARG A 43 -7.21 -1.23 -3.17
CA ARG A 43 -8.27 -1.78 -4.04
C ARG A 43 -9.30 -0.73 -4.44
N HIS A 44 -9.65 0.16 -3.50
CA HIS A 44 -10.65 1.20 -3.72
C HIS A 44 -10.07 2.52 -4.23
N GLY A 45 -8.75 2.67 -4.29
CA GLY A 45 -8.13 3.95 -4.68
C GLY A 45 -8.33 5.03 -3.62
N ALA A 46 -8.44 4.64 -2.35
CA ALA A 46 -8.73 5.51 -1.22
C ALA A 46 -7.45 6.00 -0.54
N GLY A 47 -7.51 7.18 0.09
CA GLY A 47 -6.53 7.56 1.10
C GLY A 47 -6.62 6.65 2.32
N PHE A 48 -5.61 6.65 3.19
CA PHE A 48 -5.65 5.84 4.41
C PHE A 48 -4.88 6.42 5.60
N VAL A 49 -5.33 6.02 6.79
CA VAL A 49 -4.67 6.22 8.09
C VAL A 49 -4.74 4.91 8.87
N VAL A 50 -3.61 4.22 9.04
CA VAL A 50 -3.52 2.91 9.70
C VAL A 50 -2.56 2.96 10.88
N CYS A 51 -3.06 2.69 12.07
CA CYS A 51 -2.29 2.69 13.33
C CYS A 51 -2.04 1.24 13.81
N PRO A 52 -0.91 0.61 13.43
CA PRO A 52 -0.57 -0.73 13.92
C PRO A 52 -0.21 -0.72 15.41
N CYS A 53 -0.81 -1.65 16.17
CA CYS A 53 -0.62 -1.78 17.63
C CYS A 53 0.16 -3.03 18.04
N CYS A 54 -0.15 -4.16 17.43
CA CYS A 54 0.51 -5.45 17.64
C CYS A 54 0.88 -6.02 16.29
N PHE A 55 1.87 -6.92 16.23
CA PHE A 55 2.36 -7.47 14.98
C PHE A 55 2.06 -8.96 14.82
N CYS A 56 1.95 -9.73 15.92
CA CYS A 56 1.68 -11.17 15.88
C CYS A 56 0.19 -11.55 15.87
N ALA A 57 -0.74 -10.60 15.80
CA ALA A 57 -2.17 -10.89 15.81
C ALA A 57 -2.73 -11.23 14.42
N ASN A 58 -3.82 -12.00 14.37
CA ASN A 58 -4.60 -12.22 13.15
C ASN A 58 -3.83 -12.80 11.95
N GLY A 59 -2.72 -13.52 12.16
CA GLY A 59 -1.89 -14.05 11.06
C GLY A 59 -2.58 -15.03 10.09
N TYR A 60 -3.82 -15.44 10.39
CA TYR A 60 -4.66 -16.27 9.54
C TYR A 60 -5.42 -15.46 8.46
N LEU A 61 -5.47 -14.14 8.57
CA LEU A 61 -6.16 -13.30 7.59
C LEU A 61 -5.41 -13.30 6.27
N THR A 62 -6.19 -13.34 5.20
CA THR A 62 -5.70 -13.26 3.82
C THR A 62 -6.19 -11.97 3.16
N LEU A 63 -5.41 -11.47 2.21
CA LEU A 63 -5.68 -10.23 1.53
C LEU A 63 -6.30 -10.48 0.15
N PRO A 64 -7.27 -9.65 -0.27
CA PRO A 64 -7.76 -9.71 -1.64
C PRO A 64 -6.65 -9.28 -2.60
N CYS A 65 -6.39 -10.10 -3.62
CA CYS A 65 -5.54 -9.72 -4.74
C CYS A 65 -6.41 -9.46 -5.95
N ASP A 66 -6.47 -8.20 -6.35
CA ASP A 66 -7.14 -7.81 -7.58
C ASP A 66 -6.09 -7.68 -8.69
N GLY A 67 -5.51 -8.81 -9.12
CA GLY A 67 -4.46 -8.82 -10.12
C GLY A 67 -4.26 -10.17 -10.80
N THR A 68 -3.83 -10.12 -12.06
CA THR A 68 -3.28 -11.28 -12.76
C THR A 68 -1.93 -11.59 -12.15
N ILE A 69 -1.86 -12.48 -11.17
CA ILE A 69 -0.57 -12.93 -10.63
C ILE A 69 0.15 -13.65 -11.79
N VAL A 70 1.21 -13.03 -12.30
CA VAL A 70 2.12 -13.70 -13.23
C VAL A 70 2.99 -14.62 -12.39
N SER A 71 2.44 -15.78 -12.04
CA SER A 71 3.23 -16.85 -11.44
C SER A 71 4.29 -17.25 -12.47
N THR A 72 5.56 -17.07 -12.13
CA THR A 72 6.70 -17.43 -12.99
C THR A 72 6.75 -18.92 -13.29
N THR A 73 6.02 -19.75 -12.53
CA THR A 73 6.07 -21.21 -12.63
C THR A 73 4.94 -21.83 -13.45
N THR A 74 3.81 -21.14 -13.66
CA THR A 74 2.59 -21.78 -14.23
C THR A 74 1.86 -20.98 -15.32
N GLY A 75 2.41 -19.86 -15.79
CA GLY A 75 1.79 -19.06 -16.85
C GLY A 75 0.63 -18.19 -16.35
N PRO A 76 0.15 -17.24 -17.18
CA PRO A 76 -0.84 -16.26 -16.77
C PRO A 76 -2.21 -16.93 -16.61
N THR A 77 -2.68 -17.05 -15.36
CA THR A 77 -4.03 -17.52 -15.05
C THR A 77 -4.82 -16.37 -14.47
N THR A 78 -5.86 -15.92 -15.17
CA THR A 78 -6.73 -14.82 -14.71
C THR A 78 -7.76 -15.38 -13.73
N ALA A 79 -7.34 -15.70 -12.51
CA ALA A 79 -8.25 -16.16 -11.46
C ALA A 79 -8.81 -14.96 -10.68
N THR A 80 -10.05 -14.60 -10.97
CA THR A 80 -10.82 -13.64 -10.16
C THR A 80 -11.00 -14.23 -8.76
N GLY A 81 -10.52 -13.53 -7.72
CA GLY A 81 -10.72 -13.93 -6.32
C GLY A 81 -9.53 -14.65 -5.67
N THR A 82 -8.31 -14.48 -6.17
CA THR A 82 -7.13 -15.02 -5.49
C THR A 82 -6.86 -14.25 -4.20
N THR A 83 -6.62 -14.96 -3.11
CA THR A 83 -6.24 -14.38 -1.81
C THR A 83 -4.75 -14.56 -1.56
N LEU A 84 -4.08 -13.55 -0.99
CA LEU A 84 -2.67 -13.59 -0.62
C LEU A 84 -2.49 -13.70 0.90
N SER A 85 -1.47 -14.43 1.32
CA SER A 85 -0.92 -14.31 2.68
C SER A 85 -0.31 -12.92 2.89
N PRO A 86 -0.22 -12.41 4.14
CA PRO A 86 0.46 -11.15 4.44
C PRO A 86 1.90 -11.09 3.93
N ALA A 87 2.69 -12.15 4.09
CA ALA A 87 4.09 -12.16 3.62
C ALA A 87 4.18 -11.98 2.10
N ALA A 88 3.39 -12.76 1.34
CA ALA A 88 3.30 -12.62 -0.12
C ALA A 88 2.82 -11.23 -0.55
N TRP A 89 1.84 -10.63 0.13
CA TRP A 89 1.39 -9.28 -0.18
C TRP A 89 2.49 -8.23 0.07
N LEU A 90 3.30 -8.42 1.10
CA LEU A 90 4.47 -7.59 1.42
C LEU A 90 5.69 -7.87 0.52
N GLY A 91 5.66 -8.89 -0.34
CA GLY A 91 6.80 -9.30 -1.17
C GLY A 91 7.95 -9.93 -0.35
N MET A 92 7.65 -10.51 0.81
CA MET A 92 8.63 -11.10 1.73
C MET A 92 8.48 -12.63 1.85
N GLY A 93 9.55 -13.32 2.25
CA GLY A 93 9.47 -14.73 2.60
C GLY A 93 8.64 -14.96 3.88
N GLU A 94 7.90 -16.07 3.96
CA GLU A 94 7.06 -16.39 5.12
C GLU A 94 7.83 -16.48 6.45
N GLU A 95 9.02 -17.08 6.41
CA GLU A 95 9.89 -17.21 7.59
C GLU A 95 10.46 -15.86 8.03
N GLU A 96 10.94 -15.06 7.07
CA GLU A 96 11.44 -13.71 7.30
C GLU A 96 10.35 -12.81 7.89
N HIS A 97 9.15 -12.83 7.30
CA HIS A 97 8.00 -12.10 7.80
C HIS A 97 7.64 -12.51 9.23
N ARG A 98 7.58 -13.82 9.50
CA ARG A 98 7.29 -14.35 10.84
C ARG A 98 8.34 -13.93 11.88
N ALA A 99 9.62 -14.03 11.54
CA ALA A 99 10.69 -13.61 12.43
C ALA A 99 10.61 -12.10 12.72
N LEU A 100 10.36 -11.29 11.70
CA LEU A 100 10.26 -9.84 11.84
C LEU A 100 9.08 -9.41 12.73
N ILE A 101 7.89 -9.99 12.54
CA ILE A 101 6.73 -9.66 13.39
C ILE A 101 6.92 -10.14 14.84
N GLN A 102 7.63 -11.25 15.06
CA GLN A 102 7.98 -11.71 16.41
C GLN A 102 8.91 -10.74 17.11
N VAL A 103 9.96 -10.24 16.41
CA VAL A 103 10.87 -9.22 16.97
C VAL A 103 10.10 -7.93 17.26
N ALA A 104 9.21 -7.49 16.37
CA ALA A 104 8.37 -6.32 16.57
C ALA A 104 7.43 -6.43 17.78
N ASP A 105 7.11 -7.66 18.20
CA ASP A 105 6.24 -7.92 19.34
C ASP A 105 6.97 -8.24 20.66
N LEU A 106 8.31 -8.31 20.66
CA LEU A 106 9.12 -8.63 21.82
C LEU A 106 8.83 -7.69 23.00
N GLN A 107 8.58 -8.31 24.16
CA GLN A 107 8.54 -7.62 25.45
C GLN A 107 9.94 -7.70 26.07
N GLY A 108 10.51 -6.56 26.48
CA GLY A 108 11.80 -6.50 27.18
C GLY A 108 12.93 -5.82 26.39
N ASP A 109 12.93 -5.92 25.06
CA ASP A 109 13.86 -5.15 24.21
C ASP A 109 13.08 -4.13 23.37
N HIS A 110 12.81 -2.97 23.96
CA HIS A 110 12.08 -1.88 23.30
C HIS A 110 12.82 -1.34 22.07
N SER A 111 14.14 -1.43 22.04
CA SER A 111 14.96 -0.91 20.93
C SER A 111 14.81 -1.81 19.71
N ALA A 112 14.97 -3.13 19.89
CA ALA A 112 14.75 -4.10 18.83
C ALA A 112 13.30 -4.12 18.34
N ALA A 113 12.34 -4.13 19.27
CA ALA A 113 10.92 -4.12 18.93
C ALA A 113 10.52 -2.87 18.13
N SER A 114 11.02 -1.69 18.52
CA SER A 114 10.75 -0.43 17.80
C SER A 114 11.34 -0.44 16.39
N ARG A 115 12.60 -0.88 16.22
CA ARG A 115 13.21 -1.01 14.88
C ARG A 115 12.45 -1.98 13.99
N ALA A 116 12.11 -3.17 14.52
CA ALA A 116 11.36 -4.16 13.76
C ALA A 116 9.95 -3.66 13.41
N ALA A 117 9.26 -2.99 14.34
CA ALA A 117 7.96 -2.36 14.08
C ALA A 117 8.05 -1.33 12.94
N HIS A 118 9.11 -0.52 12.93
CA HIS A 118 9.36 0.43 11.85
C HIS A 118 9.62 -0.28 10.52
N THR A 119 10.43 -1.34 10.49
CA THR A 119 10.68 -2.13 9.28
C THR A 119 9.39 -2.75 8.74
N VAL A 120 8.54 -3.33 9.58
CA VAL A 120 7.23 -3.86 9.14
C VAL A 120 6.37 -2.74 8.54
N CYS A 121 6.35 -1.56 9.16
CA CYS A 121 5.61 -0.41 8.62
C CYS A 121 6.19 0.06 7.27
N ALA A 122 7.50 0.03 7.10
CA ALA A 122 8.16 0.36 5.83
C ALA A 122 7.78 -0.65 4.73
N SER A 123 7.86 -1.95 5.00
CA SER A 123 7.42 -3.00 4.06
C SER A 123 5.95 -2.85 3.67
N ARG A 124 5.08 -2.49 4.63
CA ARG A 124 3.67 -2.19 4.38
C ARG A 124 3.46 -0.99 3.47
N ALA A 125 4.23 0.08 3.69
CA ALA A 125 4.17 1.28 2.86
C ALA A 125 4.63 0.98 1.43
N GLU A 126 5.74 0.25 1.28
CA GLU A 126 6.27 -0.18 -0.02
C GLU A 126 5.29 -1.08 -0.76
N ALA A 127 4.68 -2.05 -0.07
CA ALA A 127 3.65 -2.91 -0.65
C ALA A 127 2.43 -2.09 -1.10
N ALA A 128 1.92 -1.18 -0.28
CA ALA A 128 0.80 -0.32 -0.65
C ALA A 128 1.11 0.50 -1.91
N ILE A 129 2.32 1.04 -2.02
CA ILE A 129 2.82 1.77 -3.20
C ILE A 129 2.88 0.87 -4.44
N ALA A 130 3.45 -0.33 -4.31
CA ALA A 130 3.60 -1.28 -5.41
C ALA A 130 2.24 -1.73 -5.95
N HIS A 131 1.36 -2.23 -5.08
CA HIS A 131 0.01 -2.68 -5.43
C HIS A 131 -0.85 -1.53 -5.99
N TRP A 132 -0.66 -0.30 -5.50
CA TRP A 132 -1.30 0.88 -6.07
C TRP A 132 -0.86 1.12 -7.52
N GLY A 133 0.46 1.10 -7.76
CA GLY A 133 1.02 1.32 -9.10
C GLY A 133 0.63 0.25 -10.11
N GLU A 134 0.47 -1.01 -9.67
CA GLU A 134 -0.03 -2.10 -10.51
C GLU A 134 -1.49 -1.91 -10.91
N ARG A 135 -2.33 -1.49 -9.96
CA ARG A 135 -3.77 -1.36 -10.18
C ARG A 135 -4.16 -0.08 -10.90
N TRP A 136 -3.65 1.04 -10.41
CA TRP A 136 -4.04 2.38 -10.87
C TRP A 136 -3.03 2.97 -11.85
N GLY A 137 -1.86 2.35 -12.04
CA GLY A 137 -0.82 2.82 -12.96
C GLY A 137 0.32 3.53 -12.25
N LYS A 138 1.50 3.49 -12.88
CA LYS A 138 2.74 4.08 -12.37
C LYS A 138 2.75 5.61 -12.50
N GLY A 139 1.99 6.30 -11.65
CA GLY A 139 2.28 7.71 -11.34
C GLY A 139 3.66 7.82 -10.67
N GLN A 140 4.24 9.02 -10.62
CA GLN A 140 5.53 9.26 -9.94
C GLN A 140 5.38 8.95 -8.44
N LEU A 141 5.93 7.82 -8.00
CA LEU A 141 5.85 7.35 -6.61
C LEU A 141 6.97 7.97 -5.78
N THR A 142 6.62 8.58 -4.65
CA THR A 142 7.59 9.09 -3.67
C THR A 142 7.27 8.50 -2.30
N ALA A 143 8.14 7.61 -1.83
CA ALA A 143 8.16 7.20 -0.43
C ALA A 143 8.94 8.26 0.37
N GLY A 144 8.26 8.98 1.24
CA GLY A 144 8.85 10.01 2.10
C GLY A 144 8.75 9.60 3.56
N ILE A 145 9.87 9.45 4.25
CA ILE A 145 9.88 9.29 5.71
C ILE A 145 9.84 10.70 6.31
N HIS A 146 8.72 11.07 6.92
CA HIS A 146 8.56 12.36 7.58
C HIS A 146 8.50 12.16 9.10
N THR A 147 9.65 12.38 9.75
CA THR A 147 9.75 12.58 11.19
C THR A 147 9.31 14.00 11.53
N GLU A 148 8.26 14.15 12.36
CA GLU A 148 7.86 15.47 12.87
C GLU A 148 9.06 16.13 13.59
N GLY A 149 9.52 17.27 13.09
CA GLY A 149 10.65 18.03 13.66
C GLY A 149 11.90 18.14 12.79
N GLN A 150 11.98 17.46 11.65
CA GLN A 150 13.03 17.69 10.65
C GLN A 150 12.49 18.52 9.48
N SER A 151 13.05 19.72 9.28
CA SER A 151 12.82 20.52 8.08
C SER A 151 13.18 19.70 6.83
N PRO A 152 12.42 19.82 5.72
CA PRO A 152 12.66 19.04 4.52
C PRO A 152 14.01 19.43 3.89
N GLY A 153 15.06 18.65 4.19
CA GLY A 153 16.31 18.67 3.45
C GLY A 153 16.12 17.95 2.12
N GLY A 154 16.44 18.64 1.02
CA GLY A 154 16.15 18.19 -0.35
C GLY A 154 16.60 16.76 -0.65
N SER A 155 15.64 15.89 -0.95
CA SER A 155 15.91 14.57 -1.53
C SER A 155 16.04 14.68 -3.05
N SER A 156 17.17 14.22 -3.57
CA SER A 156 17.47 14.18 -5.01
C SER A 156 16.75 12.99 -5.64
N ALA A 157 15.73 13.26 -6.44
CA ALA A 157 14.97 12.24 -7.17
C ALA A 157 15.71 11.85 -8.47
N MET A 158 16.16 10.61 -8.59
CA MET A 158 16.60 10.04 -9.87
C MET A 158 15.38 9.53 -10.63
N SER A 159 15.12 10.07 -11.83
CA SER A 159 14.08 9.56 -12.74
C SER A 159 14.72 9.02 -14.02
N VAL A 160 14.42 7.78 -14.37
CA VAL A 160 14.74 7.17 -15.67
C VAL A 160 13.42 6.96 -16.39
N SER A 161 13.22 7.65 -17.52
CA SER A 161 11.95 7.65 -18.26
C SER A 161 12.04 6.72 -19.47
N GLU A 162 11.19 5.69 -19.52
CA GLU A 162 11.03 4.82 -20.69
C GLU A 162 9.62 4.96 -21.28
N LYS A 163 9.56 5.30 -22.58
CA LYS A 163 8.37 5.86 -23.25
C LYS A 163 7.63 4.77 -24.04
N ARG A 164 6.82 3.94 -23.38
CA ARG A 164 5.83 3.08 -24.05
C ARG A 164 4.42 3.66 -23.85
N ARG A 165 3.76 4.06 -24.96
CA ARG A 165 2.38 4.55 -25.00
C ARG A 165 1.40 3.38 -24.86
N SER A 166 1.05 3.04 -23.63
CA SER A 166 -0.18 2.32 -23.30
C SER A 166 -1.25 3.36 -22.98
N THR A 167 -2.44 3.24 -23.56
CA THR A 167 -3.62 4.13 -23.35
C THR A 167 -4.34 3.88 -22.02
N GLN A 168 -3.71 3.15 -21.09
CA GLN A 168 -4.27 2.85 -19.78
C GLN A 168 -4.39 4.15 -18.96
N SER A 169 -5.60 4.45 -18.49
CA SER A 169 -5.89 5.63 -17.67
C SER A 169 -4.95 5.65 -16.46
N GLN A 170 -4.05 6.63 -16.40
CA GLN A 170 -3.14 6.77 -15.26
C GLN A 170 -3.94 7.30 -14.07
N GLY A 171 -4.01 6.47 -13.03
CA GLY A 171 -4.42 6.84 -11.68
C GLY A 171 -3.50 7.88 -11.06
N PRO A 172 -3.97 8.63 -10.04
CA PRO A 172 -3.11 9.54 -9.31
C PRO A 172 -2.00 8.74 -8.59
N PRO A 173 -0.78 9.29 -8.45
CA PRO A 173 0.26 8.67 -7.64
C PRO A 173 -0.16 8.64 -6.16
N LEU A 174 0.21 7.57 -5.46
CA LEU A 174 0.03 7.45 -4.01
C LEU A 174 1.30 7.89 -3.28
N VAL A 175 1.17 8.81 -2.34
CA VAL A 175 2.23 9.20 -1.41
C VAL A 175 1.96 8.51 -0.08
N VAL A 176 2.90 7.71 0.40
CA VAL A 176 2.81 7.05 1.72
C VAL A 176 3.90 7.58 2.63
N SER A 177 3.53 7.89 3.86
CA SER A 177 4.44 8.32 4.92
C SER A 177 4.20 7.54 6.20
N ILE A 178 5.29 7.23 6.91
CA ILE A 178 5.24 6.71 8.27
C ILE A 178 5.36 7.91 9.21
N ARG A 179 4.32 8.13 10.01
CA ARG A 179 4.26 9.20 11.00
C ARG A 179 4.44 8.62 12.39
N GLN A 180 5.07 9.42 13.26
CA GLN A 180 5.15 9.12 14.68
C GLN A 180 4.31 10.12 15.47
N PHE A 181 3.59 9.66 16.48
CA PHE A 181 2.88 10.54 17.42
C PHE A 181 3.55 10.51 18.81
N PRO A 182 3.24 11.43 19.73
CA PRO A 182 3.92 11.46 21.03
C PRO A 182 3.79 10.14 21.81
N MET A 183 4.91 9.64 22.34
CA MET A 183 4.97 8.36 23.06
C MET A 183 4.05 8.27 24.29
N LYS A 184 3.62 9.42 24.84
CA LYS A 184 2.64 9.46 25.94
C LYS A 184 1.30 8.80 25.59
N PHE A 185 0.99 8.64 24.30
CA PHE A 185 -0.24 8.01 23.84
C PHE A 185 -0.06 6.51 23.53
N SER A 186 1.13 6.09 23.09
CA SER A 186 1.45 4.68 22.81
C SER A 186 2.96 4.48 22.79
N LYS A 187 3.42 3.32 23.29
CA LYS A 187 4.81 2.88 23.11
C LYS A 187 5.11 2.46 21.66
N ARG A 188 4.07 2.15 20.90
CA ARG A 188 4.12 1.81 19.47
C ARG A 188 3.36 2.92 18.75
N ASN A 189 4.08 4.02 18.57
CA ASN A 189 3.54 5.32 18.17
C ASN A 189 3.62 5.56 16.66
N LEU A 190 3.51 4.51 15.85
CA LEU A 190 3.61 4.59 14.39
C LEU A 190 2.22 4.65 13.75
N CYS A 191 2.11 5.42 12.68
CA CYS A 191 0.92 5.52 11.84
C CYS A 191 1.35 5.54 10.38
N LEU A 192 0.68 4.75 9.54
CA LEU A 192 0.83 4.78 8.09
C LEU A 192 -0.21 5.72 7.52
N VAL A 193 0.22 6.70 6.74
CA VAL A 193 -0.66 7.67 6.09
C VAL A 193 -0.42 7.63 4.59
N GLY A 194 -1.46 7.36 3.82
CA GLY A 194 -1.44 7.32 2.36
C GLY A 194 -2.40 8.35 1.76
N VAL A 195 -1.92 9.14 0.81
CA VAL A 195 -2.71 10.18 0.14
C VAL A 195 -2.54 10.09 -1.39
N PRO A 196 -3.63 9.92 -2.15
CA PRO A 196 -3.60 10.05 -3.61
C PRO A 196 -3.35 11.52 -4.00
N MET A 197 -2.36 11.78 -4.87
CA MET A 197 -1.89 13.14 -5.17
C MET A 197 -2.90 14.08 -5.83
N GLU A 198 -3.97 13.57 -6.44
CA GLU A 198 -5.10 14.43 -6.89
C GLU A 198 -5.69 15.23 -5.72
N MET A 199 -5.74 14.64 -4.51
CA MET A 199 -6.27 15.30 -3.30
C MET A 199 -5.24 16.24 -2.64
N ALA A 200 -3.95 15.97 -2.80
CA ALA A 200 -2.89 16.73 -2.14
C ALA A 200 -2.72 18.14 -2.73
N GLN A 201 -2.96 18.30 -4.04
CA GLN A 201 -2.85 19.60 -4.72
C GLN A 201 -3.94 20.58 -4.29
N GLU A 202 -5.16 20.10 -4.03
CA GLU A 202 -6.25 20.96 -3.57
C GLU A 202 -6.00 21.50 -2.15
N GLN A 203 -5.42 20.69 -1.27
CA GLN A 203 -5.14 21.12 0.11
C GLN A 203 -4.04 22.19 0.18
N LEU A 204 -2.93 22.02 -0.56
CA LEU A 204 -1.84 23.01 -0.58
C LEU A 204 -2.35 24.40 -1.01
N VAL A 205 -3.21 24.47 -2.04
CA VAL A 205 -3.79 25.74 -2.52
C VAL A 205 -4.74 26.37 -1.50
N SER A 206 -5.42 25.56 -0.69
CA SER A 206 -6.35 26.08 0.33
C SER A 206 -5.64 26.71 1.55
N THR A 207 -4.48 26.18 1.93
CA THR A 207 -3.68 26.71 3.05
C THR A 207 -2.99 28.04 2.74
N GLU A 208 -2.65 28.31 1.48
CA GLU A 208 -2.06 29.60 1.07
C GLU A 208 -3.07 30.75 1.00
N ARG A 209 -4.37 30.46 1.14
CA ARG A 209 -5.46 31.46 1.11
C ARG A 209 -5.96 31.87 2.50
N GLN A 210 -5.41 31.31 3.57
CA GLN A 210 -5.73 31.65 4.97
C GLN A 210 -4.61 32.46 5.60
#